data_AF-A0A373GB91-F1
#
_entry.id   AF-A0A373GB91-F1
#
_cell.length_a   1.000
_cell.length_b   1.000
_cell.length_c   1.000
_cell.angle_alpha   90.00
_cell.angle_beta   90.00
_cell.angle_gamma   90.00
#
_symmetry.space_group_name_H-M   'P 1'
#
loop_
_entity.id
_entity.type
_entity.pdbx_description
1 polymer ?
#
loop_
_entity_poly.entity_id
_entity_poly.type
_entity_poly.pdbx_seq_one_letter_code
_entity_poly.pdbx_strand_id
1 'polypeptide(L)'
;MREVILIFILVSIAQLFYGQEKYTIQGELPDHSLDNSYLRLINSSALSQEKERIKHSFIDSILVVDGKFHYEGSLSQKPFLVYLSSAKTGRKMLDLGLHFIVEPGNIHIRIANWADEGVVSGTPINEDYNTYMIATKRNLKKELLFLEKYAQYPDVVRFHLSFLLNGRRASKDPDFPKYLQILDRMPKADRDILLAWLDYTIKREEYEKKTKPLLDSIRNNAPRFIETIPSNS
;
A
#
# COMPACT_ATOMS: atom_id res chain seq x y z
N MET A 1 -2.01 -14.91 -46.82
CA MET A 1 -2.57 -14.00 -45.79
C MET A 1 -2.79 -14.68 -44.44
N ARG A 2 -3.39 -15.88 -44.38
CA ARG A 2 -3.66 -16.60 -43.11
C ARG A 2 -2.39 -16.98 -42.32
N GLU A 3 -1.32 -17.38 -43.00
CA GLU A 3 -0.04 -17.74 -42.36
C GLU A 3 0.74 -16.52 -41.85
N VAL A 4 0.69 -15.39 -42.56
CA VAL A 4 1.30 -14.13 -42.12
C VAL A 4 0.61 -13.60 -40.86
N ILE A 5 -0.72 -13.71 -40.79
CA ILE A 5 -1.48 -13.32 -39.59
C ILE A 5 -1.12 -14.21 -38.39
N LEU A 6 -0.95 -15.52 -38.60
CA LEU A 6 -0.52 -16.46 -37.55
C LEU A 6 0.88 -16.14 -37.02
N ILE A 7 1.83 -15.79 -37.90
CA ILE A 7 3.19 -15.40 -37.50
C ILE A 7 3.16 -14.09 -36.71
N PHE A 8 2.37 -13.08 -37.14
CA PHE A 8 2.23 -11.84 -36.38
C PHE A 8 1.62 -12.06 -35.00
N ILE A 9 0.60 -12.91 -34.87
CA ILE A 9 0.01 -13.27 -33.57
C ILE A 9 1.04 -13.98 -32.68
N LEU A 10 1.80 -14.94 -33.21
CA LEU A 10 2.84 -15.65 -32.46
C LEU A 10 3.99 -14.73 -32.01
N VAL A 11 4.41 -13.80 -32.87
CA VAL A 11 5.46 -12.81 -32.52
C VAL A 11 4.94 -11.83 -31.46
N SER A 12 3.69 -11.36 -31.56
CA SER A 12 3.09 -10.50 -30.53
C SER A 12 2.89 -11.22 -29.19
N ILE A 13 2.52 -12.50 -29.20
CA ILE A 13 2.43 -13.32 -27.98
C ILE A 13 3.83 -13.56 -27.40
N ALA A 14 4.83 -13.86 -28.22
CA ALA A 14 6.21 -14.02 -27.76
C ALA A 14 6.77 -12.73 -27.14
N GLN A 15 6.48 -11.56 -27.71
CA GLN A 15 6.88 -10.26 -27.16
C GLN A 15 6.22 -9.95 -25.80
N LEU A 16 5.01 -10.45 -25.54
CA LEU A 16 4.35 -10.32 -24.22
C LEU A 16 5.10 -11.08 -23.11
N PHE A 17 5.80 -12.17 -23.44
CA PHE A 17 6.55 -12.98 -22.45
C PHE A 17 8.04 -12.62 -22.36
N TYR A 18 8.66 -12.10 -23.44
CA TYR A 18 10.10 -11.84 -23.48
C TYR A 18 10.57 -10.56 -22.75
N GLY A 19 9.64 -9.72 -22.25
CA GLY A 19 9.95 -8.46 -21.59
C GLY A 19 9.55 -8.36 -20.12
N GLN A 20 8.99 -9.41 -19.51
CA GLN A 20 8.60 -9.37 -18.11
C GLN A 20 9.82 -9.60 -17.20
N GLU A 21 10.30 -8.51 -16.61
CA GLU A 21 11.33 -8.55 -15.58
C GLU A 21 10.85 -9.41 -14.40
N LYS A 22 11.73 -10.26 -13.88
CA LYS A 22 11.43 -11.16 -12.77
C LYS A 22 11.85 -10.54 -11.44
N TYR A 23 11.15 -10.94 -10.38
CA TYR A 23 11.54 -10.64 -9.02
C TYR A 23 11.39 -11.87 -8.13
N THR A 24 12.21 -11.94 -7.09
CA THR A 24 12.08 -12.92 -6.04
C THR A 24 11.90 -12.20 -4.70
N ILE A 25 11.11 -12.79 -3.81
CA ILE A 25 10.95 -12.33 -2.43
C ILE A 25 11.36 -13.49 -1.55
N GLN A 26 12.34 -13.28 -0.70
CA GLN A 26 12.76 -14.28 0.28
C GLN A 26 12.92 -13.65 1.65
N GLY A 27 12.61 -14.41 2.69
CA GLY A 27 12.80 -13.93 4.05
C GLY A 27 12.77 -15.02 5.10
N GLU A 28 13.22 -14.62 6.28
CA GLU A 28 13.28 -15.45 7.47
C GLU A 28 12.51 -14.76 8.60
N LEU A 29 11.70 -15.56 9.30
CA LEU A 29 10.92 -15.16 10.45
C LEU A 29 11.72 -15.42 11.73
N PRO A 30 11.42 -14.70 12.84
CA PRO A 30 12.18 -14.82 14.08
C PRO A 30 11.90 -16.13 14.82
N ASP A 31 10.81 -16.83 14.50
CA ASP A 31 10.46 -18.15 15.03
C ASP A 31 9.53 -18.92 14.07
N HIS A 32 9.21 -20.17 14.45
CA HIS A 32 8.37 -21.10 13.67
C HIS A 32 6.85 -20.92 13.89
N SER A 33 6.40 -19.82 14.51
CA SER A 33 4.99 -19.64 14.88
C SER A 33 4.02 -19.53 13.68
N LEU A 34 4.56 -19.18 12.51
CA LEU A 34 3.84 -19.08 11.25
C LEU A 34 4.10 -20.27 10.30
N ASP A 35 4.82 -21.31 10.73
CA ASP A 35 5.05 -22.50 9.88
C ASP A 35 3.73 -23.15 9.45
N ASN A 36 3.70 -23.62 8.20
CA ASN A 36 2.52 -24.17 7.54
C ASN A 36 1.34 -23.18 7.45
N SER A 37 1.61 -21.88 7.55
CA SER A 37 0.65 -20.81 7.31
C SER A 37 1.03 -19.99 6.08
N TYR A 38 0.11 -19.13 5.66
CA TYR A 38 0.28 -18.30 4.47
C TYR A 38 0.44 -16.82 4.85
N LEU A 39 1.43 -16.19 4.23
CA LEU A 39 1.51 -14.74 4.13
C LEU A 39 0.69 -14.27 2.93
N ARG A 40 0.10 -13.09 3.01
CA ARG A 40 -0.66 -12.44 1.95
C ARG A 40 0.16 -11.32 1.36
N LEU A 41 0.37 -11.36 0.05
CA LEU A 41 1.01 -10.32 -0.72
C LEU A 41 -0.07 -9.45 -1.37
N ILE A 42 -0.15 -8.19 -0.97
CA ILE A 42 -1.25 -7.28 -1.35
C ILE A 42 -0.67 -6.01 -1.97
N ASN A 43 -1.07 -5.67 -3.19
CA ASN A 43 -0.74 -4.40 -3.81
C ASN A 43 -1.33 -3.23 -2.99
N SER A 44 -0.46 -2.35 -2.49
CA SER A 44 -0.84 -1.25 -1.61
C SER A 44 -0.73 0.13 -2.27
N SER A 45 -0.63 0.18 -3.60
CA SER A 45 -0.55 1.44 -4.36
C SER A 45 -1.89 2.19 -4.45
N ALA A 46 -3.01 1.50 -4.20
CA ALA A 46 -4.37 2.05 -4.29
C ALA A 46 -4.66 3.12 -3.22
N LEU A 47 -5.30 4.23 -3.59
CA LEU A 47 -5.89 5.18 -2.64
C LEU A 47 -7.15 4.57 -2.04
N SER A 48 -7.52 4.97 -0.82
CA SER A 48 -8.63 4.36 -0.07
C SER A 48 -10.02 4.43 -0.76
N GLN A 49 -10.16 5.20 -1.83
CA GLN A 49 -11.42 5.46 -2.55
C GLN A 49 -11.46 4.76 -3.90
N GLU A 50 -10.33 4.23 -4.36
CA GLU A 50 -10.25 3.41 -5.56
C GLU A 50 -10.70 1.98 -5.25
N LYS A 51 -11.97 1.83 -4.88
CA LYS A 51 -12.54 0.56 -4.43
C LYS A 51 -12.33 -0.57 -5.43
N GLU A 52 -12.46 -0.30 -6.72
CA GLU A 52 -12.21 -1.31 -7.76
C GLU A 52 -10.74 -1.73 -7.83
N ARG A 53 -9.78 -0.80 -7.66
CA ARG A 53 -8.35 -1.14 -7.59
C ARG A 53 -8.04 -1.96 -6.34
N ILE A 54 -8.63 -1.59 -5.20
CA ILE A 54 -8.48 -2.31 -3.92
C ILE A 54 -9.05 -3.72 -4.01
N LYS A 55 -10.19 -3.95 -4.68
CA LYS A 55 -10.75 -5.30 -4.86
C LYS A 55 -9.77 -6.26 -5.56
N HIS A 56 -8.95 -5.73 -6.46
CA HIS A 56 -7.95 -6.48 -7.21
C HIS A 56 -6.54 -6.34 -6.62
N SER A 57 -6.41 -5.96 -5.35
CA SER A 57 -5.11 -5.76 -4.69
C SER A 57 -4.43 -7.05 -4.28
N PHE A 58 -5.17 -8.13 -4.04
CA PHE A 58 -4.57 -9.42 -3.71
C PHE A 58 -3.73 -9.92 -4.88
N ILE A 59 -2.43 -10.16 -4.62
CA ILE A 59 -1.50 -10.69 -5.62
C ILE A 59 -1.42 -12.20 -5.44
N ASP A 60 -0.95 -12.65 -4.28
CA ASP A 60 -0.75 -14.07 -4.02
C ASP A 60 -0.64 -14.36 -2.51
N SER A 61 -0.54 -15.64 -2.19
CA SER A 61 -0.22 -16.17 -0.87
C SER A 61 1.11 -16.92 -0.89
N ILE A 62 1.95 -16.69 0.12
CA ILE A 62 3.29 -17.29 0.23
C ILE A 62 3.29 -18.26 1.41
N LEU A 63 3.59 -19.53 1.17
CA LEU A 63 3.68 -20.54 2.22
C LEU A 63 4.96 -20.33 3.04
N VAL A 64 4.82 -20.41 4.37
CA VAL A 64 5.96 -20.43 5.30
C VAL A 64 6.33 -21.88 5.61
N VAL A 65 7.60 -22.21 5.41
CA VAL A 65 8.18 -23.52 5.71
C VAL A 65 9.48 -23.31 6.49
N ASP A 66 9.57 -23.91 7.68
CA ASP A 66 10.79 -23.87 8.51
C ASP A 66 11.23 -22.44 8.86
N GLY A 67 10.29 -21.56 9.19
CA GLY A 67 10.53 -20.14 9.49
C GLY A 67 10.89 -19.31 8.26
N LYS A 68 10.85 -19.87 7.05
CA LYS A 68 11.27 -19.20 5.81
C LYS A 68 10.13 -19.11 4.81
N PHE A 69 10.22 -18.12 3.94
CA PHE A 69 9.31 -17.97 2.81
C PHE A 69 10.08 -17.54 1.57
N HIS A 70 9.63 -18.04 0.42
CA HIS A 70 10.17 -17.70 -0.90
C HIS A 70 9.02 -17.58 -1.90
N TYR A 71 9.09 -16.56 -2.74
CA TYR A 71 8.14 -16.30 -3.82
C TYR A 71 8.88 -15.82 -5.06
N GLU A 72 8.47 -16.31 -6.22
CA GLU A 72 8.93 -15.84 -7.52
C GLU A 72 7.77 -15.23 -8.29
N GLY A 73 7.98 -14.05 -8.85
CA GLY A 73 6.97 -13.34 -9.62
C GLY A 73 7.53 -12.68 -10.87
N SER A 74 6.62 -12.25 -11.73
CA SER A 74 6.92 -11.48 -12.93
C SER A 74 6.29 -10.09 -12.83
N LEU A 75 7.01 -9.06 -13.26
CA LEU A 75 6.51 -7.69 -13.29
C LEU A 75 5.60 -7.50 -14.50
N SER A 76 4.34 -7.16 -14.22
CA SER A 76 3.37 -6.72 -15.22
C SER A 76 3.27 -5.18 -15.30
N GLN A 77 3.94 -4.47 -14.40
CA GLN A 77 3.92 -3.02 -14.27
C GLN A 77 5.25 -2.52 -13.72
N LYS A 78 5.45 -1.20 -13.78
CA LYS A 78 6.56 -0.51 -13.12
C LYS A 78 6.59 -0.82 -11.61
N PRO A 79 7.71 -0.59 -10.91
CA PRO A 79 7.80 -0.82 -9.48
C PRO A 79 6.60 -0.27 -8.69
N PHE A 80 6.16 -1.02 -7.70
CA PHE A 80 4.95 -0.72 -6.94
C PHE A 80 5.07 -1.13 -5.47
N LEU A 81 4.32 -0.41 -4.62
CA LEU A 81 4.24 -0.68 -3.19
C LEU A 81 3.36 -1.91 -2.91
N VAL A 82 3.86 -2.77 -2.02
CA VAL A 82 3.17 -3.98 -1.57
C VAL A 82 3.16 -4.04 -0.06
N TYR A 83 2.12 -4.66 0.47
CA TYR A 83 1.97 -4.97 1.88
C TYR A 83 2.00 -6.49 2.06
N LEU A 84 2.94 -6.98 2.87
CA LEU A 84 3.03 -8.38 3.28
C LEU A 84 2.39 -8.51 4.66
N SER A 85 1.43 -9.43 4.78
CA SER A 85 0.75 -9.68 6.05
C SER A 85 0.53 -11.14 6.37
N SER A 86 0.50 -11.52 7.64
CA SER A 86 0.11 -12.88 8.03
C SER A 86 -1.40 -13.07 7.89
N ALA A 87 -1.85 -14.23 7.39
CA ALA A 87 -3.28 -14.52 7.27
C ALA A 87 -3.95 -14.89 8.62
N LYS A 88 -3.17 -15.06 9.69
CA LYS A 88 -3.64 -15.67 10.95
C LYS A 88 -4.36 -14.64 11.83
N THR A 89 -5.68 -14.76 11.92
CA THR A 89 -6.56 -13.85 12.68
C THR A 89 -6.87 -14.42 14.07
N GLY A 90 -6.49 -13.72 15.16
CA GLY A 90 -6.81 -14.15 16.55
C GLY A 90 -6.23 -13.24 17.65
N ARG A 91 -6.83 -13.22 18.85
CA ARG A 91 -6.53 -12.25 19.95
C ARG A 91 -5.12 -12.30 20.57
N LYS A 92 -4.23 -13.17 20.09
CA LYS A 92 -2.77 -13.20 20.39
C LYS A 92 -1.98 -13.11 19.07
N MET A 93 -2.31 -12.09 18.28
CA MET A 93 -1.85 -11.94 16.88
C MET A 93 -0.38 -11.54 16.82
N LEU A 94 0.41 -12.31 16.08
CA LEU A 94 1.67 -11.85 15.53
C LEU A 94 1.32 -11.06 14.27
N ASP A 95 1.27 -9.74 14.43
CA ASP A 95 0.93 -8.82 13.34
C ASP A 95 2.17 -8.60 12.48
N LEU A 96 2.48 -9.59 11.64
CA LEU A 96 3.40 -9.32 10.53
C LEU A 96 2.68 -8.37 9.59
N GLY A 97 3.16 -7.14 9.53
CA GLY A 97 2.69 -6.09 8.63
C GLY A 97 3.87 -5.26 8.15
N LEU A 98 4.25 -5.42 6.88
CA LEU A 98 5.41 -4.76 6.29
C LEU A 98 5.10 -4.22 4.91
N HIS A 99 5.49 -2.97 4.67
CA HIS A 99 5.47 -2.37 3.34
C HIS A 99 6.85 -2.49 2.69
N PHE A 100 6.87 -2.78 1.40
CA PHE A 100 8.09 -2.81 0.59
C PHE A 100 7.78 -2.61 -0.89
N ILE A 101 8.81 -2.47 -1.72
CA ILE A 101 8.67 -2.24 -3.15
C ILE A 101 8.96 -3.52 -3.91
N VAL A 102 8.04 -3.92 -4.80
CA VAL A 102 8.33 -4.93 -5.82
C VAL A 102 8.95 -4.24 -7.01
N GLU A 103 10.18 -4.64 -7.33
CA GLU A 103 11.01 -4.18 -8.45
C GLU A 103 11.87 -5.36 -8.94
N PRO A 104 12.53 -5.27 -10.11
CA PRO A 104 13.35 -6.36 -10.63
C PRO A 104 14.47 -6.75 -9.68
N GLY A 105 14.68 -8.05 -9.51
CA GLY A 105 15.78 -8.59 -8.71
C GLY A 105 15.34 -9.35 -7.45
N ASN A 106 16.29 -9.55 -6.54
CA ASN A 106 16.11 -10.41 -5.36
C ASN A 106 15.86 -9.56 -4.12
N ILE A 107 14.62 -9.55 -3.66
CA ILE A 107 14.17 -8.80 -2.50
C ILE A 107 14.31 -9.68 -1.27
N HIS A 108 15.00 -9.17 -0.25
CA HIS A 108 15.26 -9.87 1.00
C HIS A 108 14.50 -9.18 2.13
N ILE A 109 13.77 -9.96 2.92
CA ILE A 109 13.03 -9.47 4.08
C ILE A 109 13.59 -10.15 5.32
N ARG A 110 14.05 -9.35 6.29
CA ARG A 110 14.55 -9.83 7.58
C ARG A 110 13.67 -9.30 8.70
N ILE A 111 13.09 -10.21 9.48
CA ILE A 111 12.31 -9.87 10.67
C ILE A 111 13.06 -10.43 11.88
N ALA A 112 13.73 -9.55 12.64
CA ALA A 112 14.58 -9.98 13.76
C ALA A 112 13.78 -10.38 15.00
N ASN A 113 12.62 -9.76 15.21
CA ASN A 113 11.66 -10.06 16.26
C ASN A 113 10.29 -9.49 15.86
N TRP A 114 9.25 -9.79 16.64
CA TRP A 114 7.88 -9.34 16.36
C TRP A 114 7.56 -7.91 16.83
N ALA A 115 8.48 -7.24 17.53
CA ALA A 115 8.28 -5.90 18.08
C ALA A 115 8.85 -4.78 17.18
N ASP A 116 9.90 -5.09 16.42
CA ASP A 116 10.55 -4.16 15.51
C ASP A 116 10.01 -4.28 14.08
N GLU A 117 10.12 -3.19 13.32
CA GLU A 117 9.78 -3.19 11.89
C GLU A 117 10.76 -4.08 11.11
N GLY A 118 10.22 -4.86 10.17
CA GLY A 118 11.02 -5.68 9.27
C GLY A 118 11.93 -4.83 8.39
N VAL A 119 13.12 -5.35 8.09
CA VAL A 119 14.08 -4.71 7.18
C VAL A 119 13.95 -5.33 5.80
N VAL A 120 13.91 -4.49 4.77
CA VAL A 120 13.89 -4.93 3.37
C VAL A 120 15.16 -4.47 2.68
N SER A 121 15.76 -5.34 1.87
CA SER A 121 17.02 -5.09 1.17
C SER A 121 17.13 -5.89 -0.14
N GLY A 122 18.23 -5.72 -0.86
CA GLY A 122 18.58 -6.54 -2.03
C GLY A 122 18.22 -5.94 -3.38
N THR A 123 17.47 -4.83 -3.40
CA THR A 123 17.16 -4.06 -4.61
C THR A 123 17.23 -2.55 -4.34
N PRO A 124 17.59 -1.72 -5.34
CA PRO A 124 17.94 -0.31 -5.11
C PRO A 124 16.83 0.55 -4.49
N ILE A 125 15.56 0.37 -4.88
CA ILE A 125 14.46 1.14 -4.30
C ILE A 125 14.18 0.66 -2.87
N ASN A 126 14.31 -0.63 -2.58
CA ASN A 126 14.14 -1.13 -1.21
C ASN A 126 15.25 -0.65 -0.26
N GLU A 127 16.51 -0.56 -0.71
CA GLU A 127 17.59 0.03 0.11
C GLU A 127 17.28 1.48 0.50
N ASP A 128 16.81 2.25 -0.47
CA ASP A 128 16.35 3.62 -0.26
C ASP A 128 15.10 3.68 0.62
N TYR A 129 14.11 2.81 0.38
CA TYR A 129 12.88 2.74 1.17
C TYR A 129 13.20 2.46 2.65
N ASN A 130 14.06 1.48 2.91
CA ASN A 130 14.51 1.17 4.25
C ASN A 130 15.25 2.36 4.89
N THR A 131 16.13 3.02 4.14
CA THR A 131 16.94 4.15 4.61
C THR A 131 16.13 5.42 4.90
N TYR A 132 15.11 5.71 4.09
CA TYR A 132 14.35 6.96 4.15
C TYR A 132 13.00 6.82 4.87
N MET A 133 12.32 5.68 4.72
CA MET A 133 10.95 5.47 5.21
C MET A 133 10.90 4.66 6.52
N ILE A 134 11.66 3.56 6.63
CA ILE A 134 11.59 2.63 7.78
C ILE A 134 12.53 3.06 8.91
N ALA A 135 13.84 3.09 8.64
CA ALA A 135 14.87 3.29 9.67
C ALA A 135 14.81 4.66 10.37
N THR A 136 14.08 5.62 9.81
CA THR A 136 14.09 7.01 10.24
C THR A 136 13.01 7.36 11.25
N LYS A 137 12.08 6.44 11.53
CA LYS A 137 10.93 6.64 12.44
C LYS A 137 10.35 8.05 12.33
N ARG A 138 9.76 8.38 11.17
CA ARG A 138 9.09 9.67 10.86
C ARG A 138 10.01 10.89 10.77
N ASN A 139 11.03 10.83 9.92
CA ASN A 139 11.76 12.03 9.49
C ASN A 139 11.16 12.57 8.18
N LEU A 140 10.31 13.60 8.27
CA LEU A 140 9.64 14.19 7.11
C LEU A 140 10.61 14.61 6.00
N LYS A 141 11.80 15.15 6.35
CA LYS A 141 12.78 15.55 5.35
C LYS A 141 13.28 14.36 4.53
N LYS A 142 13.53 13.22 5.18
CA LYS A 142 13.98 11.99 4.52
C LYS A 142 12.86 11.34 3.71
N GLU A 143 11.64 11.33 4.25
CA GLU A 143 10.45 10.90 3.52
C GLU A 143 10.25 11.70 2.23
N LEU A 144 10.34 13.03 2.30
CA LEU A 144 10.22 13.88 1.11
C LEU A 144 11.32 13.62 0.07
N LEU A 145 12.56 13.33 0.49
CA LEU A 145 13.64 12.94 -0.43
C LEU A 145 13.31 11.65 -1.19
N PHE A 146 12.74 10.65 -0.49
CA PHE A 146 12.31 9.41 -1.13
C PHE A 146 11.18 9.69 -2.14
N LEU A 147 10.15 10.42 -1.72
CA LEU A 147 9.00 10.73 -2.56
C LEU A 147 9.39 11.56 -3.80
N GLU A 148 10.31 12.52 -3.64
CA GLU A 148 10.84 13.31 -4.75
C GLU A 148 11.66 12.46 -5.73
N LYS A 149 12.53 11.58 -5.21
CA LYS A 149 13.38 10.70 -6.01
C LYS A 149 12.57 9.72 -6.85
N TYR A 150 11.48 9.18 -6.29
CA TYR A 150 10.66 8.14 -6.93
C TYR A 150 9.33 8.66 -7.48
N ALA A 151 9.15 9.97 -7.65
CA ALA A 151 7.92 10.57 -8.18
C ALA A 151 7.50 10.03 -9.57
N GLN A 152 8.45 9.55 -10.37
CA GLN A 152 8.20 8.93 -11.67
C GLN A 152 7.58 7.52 -11.59
N TYR A 153 7.46 6.95 -10.39
CA TYR A 153 6.84 5.67 -10.09
C TYR A 153 5.62 5.88 -9.19
N PRO A 154 4.45 6.27 -9.75
CA PRO A 154 3.25 6.56 -8.97
C PRO A 154 2.88 5.48 -7.97
N ASP A 155 2.97 4.21 -8.36
CA ASP A 155 2.58 3.10 -7.51
C ASP A 155 3.53 2.84 -6.33
N VAL A 156 4.71 3.48 -6.31
CA VAL A 156 5.63 3.51 -5.17
C VAL A 156 5.25 4.61 -4.19
N VAL A 157 4.95 5.81 -4.69
CA VAL A 157 4.87 7.03 -3.87
C VAL A 157 3.45 7.46 -3.51
N ARG A 158 2.46 7.09 -4.32
CA ARG A 158 1.09 7.65 -4.27
C ARG A 158 0.39 7.37 -2.94
N PHE A 159 0.56 6.15 -2.41
CA PHE A 159 0.02 5.78 -1.10
C PHE A 159 0.55 6.70 0.00
N HIS A 160 1.87 6.89 0.07
CA HIS A 160 2.52 7.77 1.05
C HIS A 160 2.12 9.24 0.88
N LEU A 161 2.16 9.75 -0.36
CA LEU A 161 1.72 11.12 -0.69
C LEU A 161 0.27 11.37 -0.28
N SER A 162 -0.60 10.36 -0.37
CA SER A 162 -2.00 10.51 0.02
C SER A 162 -2.20 10.85 1.49
N PHE A 163 -1.30 10.40 2.37
CA PHE A 163 -1.33 10.75 3.79
C PHE A 163 -0.87 12.19 4.03
N LEU A 164 0.18 12.63 3.32
CA LEU A 164 0.69 14.01 3.38
C LEU A 164 -0.31 15.02 2.81
N LEU A 165 -1.08 14.60 1.79
CA LEU A 165 -2.11 15.40 1.13
C LEU A 165 -3.50 15.26 1.77
N ASN A 166 -3.62 14.56 2.90
CA ASN A 166 -4.93 14.25 3.46
C ASN A 166 -5.54 15.46 4.18
N GLY A 167 -6.58 16.03 3.58
CA GLY A 167 -7.49 16.96 4.24
C GLY A 167 -6.97 18.40 4.33
N ARG A 168 -7.71 19.23 5.06
CA ARG A 168 -7.48 20.67 5.17
C ARG A 168 -6.29 21.03 6.06
N ARG A 169 -5.69 20.04 6.73
CA ARG A 169 -4.44 20.20 7.49
C ARG A 169 -3.23 20.26 6.55
N ALA A 170 -3.25 19.49 5.46
CA ALA A 170 -2.19 19.49 4.47
C ALA A 170 -1.97 20.89 3.88
N SER A 171 -3.04 21.60 3.49
CA SER A 171 -2.91 22.95 2.92
C SER A 171 -2.44 24.04 3.89
N LYS A 172 -2.39 23.72 5.20
CA LYS A 172 -1.85 24.61 6.24
C LYS A 172 -0.43 24.19 6.67
N ASP A 173 0.07 23.09 6.14
CA ASP A 173 1.42 22.62 6.41
C ASP A 173 2.44 23.57 5.74
N PRO A 174 3.46 24.06 6.47
CA PRO A 174 4.52 24.87 5.88
C PRO A 174 5.26 24.18 4.71
N ASP A 175 5.31 22.85 4.73
CA ASP A 175 5.94 22.04 3.67
C ASP A 175 4.98 21.71 2.51
N PHE A 176 3.72 22.14 2.56
CA PHE A 176 2.74 21.90 1.51
C PHE A 176 3.21 22.27 0.09
N PRO A 177 3.90 23.43 -0.13
CA PRO A 177 4.46 23.74 -1.44
C PRO A 177 5.44 22.68 -1.94
N LYS A 178 6.19 22.00 -1.06
CA LYS A 178 7.10 20.91 -1.44
C LYS A 178 6.32 19.68 -1.88
N TYR A 179 5.17 19.39 -1.27
CA TYR A 179 4.32 18.27 -1.70
C TYR A 179 3.84 18.50 -3.13
N LEU A 180 3.41 19.73 -3.45
CA LEU A 180 3.00 20.11 -4.81
C LEU A 180 4.16 20.02 -5.81
N GLN A 181 5.37 20.41 -5.42
CA GLN A 181 6.57 20.26 -6.27
C GLN A 181 6.89 18.79 -6.59
N ILE A 182 6.64 17.87 -5.66
CA ILE A 182 6.78 16.42 -5.91
C ILE A 182 5.70 15.97 -6.91
N LEU A 183 4.45 16.42 -6.73
CA LEU A 183 3.35 16.11 -7.66
C LEU A 183 3.66 16.56 -9.09
N ASP A 184 4.31 17.71 -9.28
CA ASP A 184 4.70 18.22 -10.60
C ASP A 184 5.71 17.32 -11.34
N ARG A 185 6.41 16.44 -10.62
CA ARG A 185 7.34 15.44 -11.18
C ARG A 185 6.66 14.12 -11.53
N MET A 186 5.41 13.93 -11.10
CA MET A 186 4.66 12.71 -11.41
C MET A 186 4.12 12.74 -12.84
N PRO A 187 3.88 11.56 -13.45
CA PRO A 187 3.07 11.46 -14.66
C PRO A 187 1.74 12.20 -14.52
N LYS A 188 1.35 12.93 -15.57
CA LYS A 188 0.18 13.83 -15.55
C LYS A 188 -1.09 13.15 -15.03
N ALA A 189 -1.39 11.93 -15.48
CA ALA A 189 -2.59 11.21 -15.08
C ALA A 189 -2.62 10.96 -13.55
N ASP A 190 -1.52 10.47 -12.98
CA ASP A 190 -1.41 10.18 -11.55
C ASP A 190 -1.40 11.44 -10.68
N ARG A 191 -0.73 12.49 -11.17
CA ARG A 191 -0.76 13.81 -10.54
C ARG A 191 -2.19 14.33 -10.45
N ASP A 192 -2.92 14.30 -11.56
CA ASP A 192 -4.29 14.84 -11.64
C ASP A 192 -5.23 14.02 -10.73
N ILE A 193 -5.02 12.69 -10.58
CA ILE A 193 -5.73 11.85 -9.59
C ILE A 193 -5.44 12.31 -8.16
N LEU A 194 -4.18 12.56 -7.78
CA LEU A 194 -3.83 13.02 -6.44
C LEU A 194 -4.34 14.43 -6.12
N LEU A 195 -4.39 15.32 -7.12
CA LEU A 195 -5.00 16.65 -6.95
C LEU A 195 -6.52 16.56 -6.78
N ALA A 196 -7.19 15.69 -7.54
CA ALA A 196 -8.61 15.41 -7.36
C ALA A 196 -8.89 14.77 -5.98
N TRP A 197 -7.99 13.89 -5.52
CA TRP A 197 -8.03 13.31 -4.19
C TRP A 197 -7.94 14.38 -3.10
N LEU A 198 -6.97 15.29 -3.20
CA LEU A 198 -6.82 16.43 -2.29
C LEU A 198 -8.10 17.28 -2.24
N ASP A 199 -8.64 17.69 -3.40
CA ASP A 199 -9.89 18.47 -3.48
C ASP A 199 -11.07 17.73 -2.85
N TYR A 200 -11.22 16.43 -3.12
CA TYR A 200 -12.24 15.59 -2.51
C TYR A 200 -12.10 15.56 -0.98
N THR A 201 -10.90 15.36 -0.43
CA THR A 201 -10.70 15.30 1.02
C THR A 201 -11.04 16.62 1.71
N ILE A 202 -10.68 17.76 1.10
CA ILE A 202 -11.04 19.09 1.61
C ILE A 202 -12.57 19.27 1.61
N LYS A 203 -13.23 18.98 0.49
CA LYS A 203 -14.70 19.09 0.38
C LYS A 203 -15.42 18.17 1.36
N ARG A 204 -14.91 16.95 1.55
CA ARG A 204 -15.45 15.99 2.51
C ARG A 204 -15.36 16.53 3.95
N GLU A 205 -14.21 17.05 4.35
CA GLU A 205 -14.05 17.66 5.69
C GLU A 205 -14.96 18.87 5.91
N GLU A 206 -15.14 19.71 4.88
CA GLU A 206 -16.07 20.84 4.97
C GLU A 206 -17.52 20.40 5.14
N TYR A 207 -17.93 19.37 4.40
CA TYR A 207 -19.25 18.77 4.54
C TYR A 207 -19.45 18.13 5.92
N GLU A 208 -18.48 17.36 6.41
CA GLU A 208 -18.50 16.75 7.74
C GLU A 208 -18.61 17.82 8.83
N LYS A 209 -17.85 18.92 8.73
CA LYS A 209 -17.93 20.03 9.69
C LYS A 209 -19.32 20.70 9.68
N LYS A 210 -19.93 20.88 8.51
CA LYS A 210 -21.27 21.49 8.38
C LYS A 210 -22.37 20.58 8.93
N THR A 211 -22.26 19.27 8.71
CA THR A 211 -23.29 18.29 9.10
C THR A 211 -23.14 17.77 10.52
N LYS A 212 -21.95 17.90 11.14
CA LYS A 212 -21.67 17.43 12.49
C LYS A 212 -22.69 17.89 13.54
N PRO A 213 -23.07 19.18 13.65
CA PRO A 213 -24.07 19.59 14.65
C PRO A 213 -25.44 18.92 14.47
N LEU A 214 -25.86 18.70 13.22
CA LEU A 214 -27.11 18.01 12.91
C LEU A 214 -27.03 16.53 13.29
N LEU A 215 -25.94 15.85 12.90
CA LEU A 215 -25.72 14.44 13.24
C LEU A 215 -25.60 14.22 14.76
N ASP A 216 -24.94 15.12 15.46
CA ASP A 216 -24.81 15.08 16.93
C ASP A 216 -26.19 15.26 17.58
N SER A 217 -27.04 16.17 17.07
CA SER A 217 -28.42 16.33 17.54
C SER A 217 -29.27 15.08 17.31
N ILE A 218 -29.20 14.47 16.13
CA ILE A 218 -29.93 13.23 15.81
C ILE A 218 -29.49 12.09 16.73
N ARG A 219 -28.18 11.95 16.98
CA ARG A 219 -27.63 10.91 17.86
C ARG A 219 -28.03 11.12 19.31
N ASN A 220 -27.99 12.36 19.81
CA ASN A 220 -28.40 12.69 21.18
C ASN A 220 -29.89 12.42 21.40
N ASN A 221 -30.71 12.59 20.37
CA ASN A 221 -32.15 12.35 20.38
C ASN A 221 -32.56 10.98 19.84
N ALA A 222 -31.61 10.07 19.62
CA ALA A 222 -31.93 8.73 19.12
C ALA A 222 -32.82 7.98 20.14
N PRO A 223 -33.93 7.36 19.71
CA PRO A 223 -34.81 6.64 20.60
C PRO A 223 -34.02 5.51 21.28
N ARG A 224 -33.99 5.55 22.61
CA ARG A 224 -33.44 4.45 23.42
C ARG A 224 -34.55 3.45 23.64
N PHE A 225 -34.45 2.28 23.03
CA PHE A 225 -35.33 1.18 23.36
C PHE A 225 -35.00 0.73 24.78
N ILE A 226 -35.94 0.94 25.70
CA ILE A 226 -35.90 0.35 27.03
C ILE A 226 -36.65 -0.97 26.92
N GLU A 227 -35.91 -2.09 26.91
CA GLU A 227 -36.53 -3.40 27.14
C GLU A 227 -37.03 -3.42 28.59
N THR A 228 -38.35 -3.36 28.75
CA THR A 228 -39.00 -3.59 30.04
C THR A 228 -39.12 -5.10 30.22
N ILE A 229 -38.24 -5.66 31.04
CA ILE A 229 -38.35 -7.07 31.46
C ILE A 229 -39.56 -7.16 32.41
N PRO A 230 -40.62 -7.93 32.09
CA PRO A 230 -41.75 -8.08 32.98
C PRO A 230 -41.30 -8.76 34.28
N SER A 231 -41.60 -8.15 35.43
CA SER A 231 -41.41 -8.79 36.72
C SER A 231 -42.45 -9.89 36.88
N ASN A 232 -42.03 -11.16 36.77
CA ASN A 232 -42.87 -12.29 37.16
C ASN A 232 -43.18 -12.19 38.66
N SER A 233 -44.47 -12.02 38.98
CA SER A 233 -45.02 -12.15 40.33
C SER A 233 -45.44 -13.60 40.59
#